data_AF-A0A351XNA1-F1
#
_entry.id   AF-A0A351XNA1-F1
#
_cell.length_a   1.000
_cell.length_b   1.000
_cell.length_c   1.000
_cell.angle_alpha   90.00
_cell.angle_beta   90.00
_cell.angle_gamma   90.00
#
_symmetry.space_group_name_H-M   'P 1'
#
loop_
_entity.id
_entity.type
_entity.pdbx_description
1 polymer ?
#
loop_
_entity_poly.entity_id
_entity_poly.type
_entity_poly.pdbx_seq_one_letter_code
_entity_poly.pdbx_strand_id
1 'polypeptide(L)'
;NESMPLAPLKIITIGNCSQIGGKIDRLIVERRKNALLNEEKPAFKMSGYDSDTYLVPFECPRFGTGEGKAVINQSIRGTDLFIIADIVN
;
A
#
# COMPACT_ATOMS: atom_id res chain seq x y z
N ASN A 1 18.20 -9.09 13.52
CA ASN A 1 17.70 -7.70 13.57
C ASN A 1 16.52 -7.56 12.63
N GLU A 2 15.32 -7.92 13.06
CA GLU A 2 14.11 -7.52 12.35
C GLU A 2 13.69 -6.14 12.85
N SER A 3 13.87 -5.13 12.01
CA SER A 3 13.38 -3.78 12.26
C SER A 3 11.87 -3.77 12.13
N MET A 4 11.17 -3.46 13.21
CA MET A 4 9.72 -3.37 13.21
C MET A 4 9.28 -2.11 12.42
N PRO A 5 8.26 -2.20 11.54
CA PRO A 5 7.77 -1.02 10.84
C PRO A 5 7.19 -0.02 11.83
N LEU A 6 7.62 1.23 11.68
CA LEU A 6 7.24 2.33 12.55
C LEU A 6 5.85 2.87 12.19
N ALA A 7 5.43 2.74 10.93
CA ALA A 7 4.19 3.29 10.39
C ALA A 7 3.36 2.24 9.61
N PRO A 8 2.03 2.43 9.51
CA PRO A 8 1.19 1.61 8.64
C PRO A 8 1.61 1.70 7.18
N LEU A 9 1.59 0.56 6.48
CA LEU A 9 1.91 0.48 5.07
C LEU A 9 0.71 0.92 4.22
N LYS A 10 0.97 1.64 3.13
CA LYS A 10 0.00 1.94 2.06
C LYS A 10 0.68 1.82 0.69
N ILE A 11 -0.07 1.38 -0.31
CA ILE A 11 0.43 1.12 -1.67
C ILE A 11 -0.49 1.77 -2.69
N ILE A 12 0.09 2.48 -3.66
CA ILE A 12 -0.59 2.96 -4.87
C ILE A 12 0.03 2.27 -6.08
N THR A 13 -0.80 1.81 -7.01
CA THR A 13 -0.35 1.15 -8.25
C THR A 13 -0.88 1.92 -9.45
N ILE A 14 0.02 2.56 -10.21
CA ILE A 14 -0.34 3.47 -11.29
C ILE A 14 -0.34 2.73 -12.64
N GLY A 15 -1.31 3.06 -13.50
CA GLY A 15 -1.36 2.59 -14.87
C GLY A 15 -1.46 1.06 -15.00
N ASN A 16 -0.65 0.51 -15.91
CA ASN A 16 -0.65 -0.92 -16.24
C ASN A 16 -0.10 -1.82 -15.11
N CYS A 17 0.38 -1.24 -14.00
CA CYS A 17 0.86 -2.00 -12.84
C CYS A 17 -0.25 -2.59 -11.96
N SER A 18 -1.53 -2.40 -12.27
CA SER A 18 -2.64 -2.88 -11.43
C SER A 18 -2.57 -4.39 -11.14
N GLN A 19 -2.16 -5.19 -12.13
CA GLN A 19 -2.05 -6.64 -11.97
C GLN A 19 -0.90 -7.05 -11.05
N ILE A 20 0.30 -6.48 -11.24
CA ILE A 20 1.47 -6.77 -10.38
C ILE A 20 1.25 -6.21 -8.97
N GLY A 21 0.63 -5.03 -8.88
CA GLY A 21 0.20 -4.40 -7.66
C GLY A 21 -0.70 -5.28 -6.81
N GLY A 22 -1.74 -5.85 -7.42
CA GLY A 22 -2.63 -6.80 -6.75
C GLY A 22 -1.93 -8.07 -6.29
N LYS A 23 -0.91 -8.56 -7.01
CA LYS A 23 -0.10 -9.72 -6.58
C LYS A 23 0.76 -9.37 -5.36
N ILE A 24 1.40 -8.20 -5.37
CA ILE A 24 2.22 -7.71 -4.26
C ILE A 24 1.35 -7.52 -3.02
N ASP A 25 0.19 -6.88 -3.16
CA ASP A 25 -0.76 -6.67 -2.07
C ASP A 25 -1.17 -8.00 -1.40
N ARG A 26 -1.63 -8.97 -2.20
CA ARG A 26 -2.01 -10.30 -1.70
C ARG A 26 -0.88 -11.00 -0.95
N LEU A 27 0.34 -10.97 -1.49
CA LEU A 27 1.50 -11.59 -0.86
C LEU A 27 1.83 -10.94 0.50
N ILE A 28 1.70 -9.62 0.60
CA ILE A 28 1.93 -8.90 1.85
C ILE A 28 0.85 -9.23 2.89
N VAL A 29 -0.42 -9.24 2.47
CA VAL A 29 -1.56 -9.63 3.33
C VAL A 29 -1.36 -11.04 3.88
N GLU A 30 -1.07 -12.00 2.99
CA GLU A 30 -0.84 -13.40 3.38
C GLU A 30 0.33 -13.53 4.37
N ARG A 31 1.48 -12.93 4.06
CA ARG A 31 2.66 -12.98 4.94
C ARG A 31 2.38 -12.37 6.31
N ARG A 32 1.69 -11.23 6.36
CA ARG A 32 1.37 -10.55 7.62
C ARG A 32 0.35 -11.36 8.42
N LYS A 33 -0.73 -11.85 7.82
CA LYS A 33 -1.70 -12.73 8.50
C LYS A 33 -1.04 -13.99 9.05
N ASN A 34 -0.14 -14.62 8.30
CA ASN A 34 0.61 -15.78 8.78
C ASN A 34 1.54 -15.43 9.96
N ALA A 35 2.19 -14.27 9.94
CA ALA A 35 3.01 -13.82 11.06
C ALA A 35 2.17 -13.57 12.33
N LEU A 36 0.96 -13.03 12.18
CA LEU A 36 0.03 -12.78 13.30
C LEU A 36 -0.43 -14.07 14.00
N LEU A 37 -0.58 -15.17 13.24
CA LEU A 37 -0.97 -16.46 13.80
C LEU A 37 0.17 -17.15 14.57
N ASN A 38 1.42 -16.84 14.23
CA ASN A 38 2.61 -17.55 14.73
C ASN A 38 3.36 -16.79 15.84
N GLU A 39 3.05 -15.51 16.09
CA GLU A 39 3.78 -14.67 17.03
C GLU A 39 2.85 -13.94 18.00
N GLU A 40 3.07 -14.09 19.30
CA GLU A 40 2.39 -13.29 20.34
C GLU A 40 2.92 -11.85 20.34
N LYS A 41 2.42 -11.02 19.42
CA LYS A 41 2.74 -9.58 19.36
C LYS A 41 1.67 -8.74 20.06
N PRO A 42 2.05 -7.70 20.82
CA PRO A 42 1.10 -6.86 21.55
C PRO A 42 0.23 -6.04 20.58
N ALA A 43 -1.06 -5.88 20.90
CA ALA A 43 -2.07 -5.29 20.00
C ALA A 43 -1.74 -3.89 19.46
N PHE A 44 -1.06 -3.03 20.23
CA PHE A 44 -0.67 -1.69 19.76
C PHE A 44 0.38 -1.73 18.64
N LYS A 45 1.15 -2.82 18.54
CA LYS A 45 2.13 -3.08 17.48
C LYS A 45 1.47 -3.58 16.18
N MET A 46 0.16 -3.83 16.19
CA MET A 46 -0.61 -4.43 15.11
C MET A 46 -1.43 -3.43 14.28
N SER A 47 -1.52 -2.17 14.70
CA SER A 47 -2.37 -1.18 14.03
C SER A 47 -1.92 -0.95 12.58
N GLY A 48 -2.73 -1.39 11.60
CA GLY A 48 -2.39 -1.33 10.18
C GLY A 48 -1.53 -2.50 9.67
N TYR A 49 -1.37 -3.56 10.47
CA TYR A 49 -0.68 -4.80 10.10
C TYR A 49 -1.65 -5.94 9.75
N ASP A 50 -2.87 -5.89 10.29
CA ASP A 50 -3.99 -6.75 9.92
C ASP A 50 -4.95 -5.95 9.04
N SER A 51 -4.65 -5.88 7.75
CA SER A 51 -5.50 -5.25 6.75
C SER A 51 -5.74 -6.22 5.62
N ASP A 52 -6.96 -6.24 5.10
CA ASP A 52 -7.32 -7.10 3.97
C ASP A 52 -6.74 -6.60 2.64
N THR A 53 -6.33 -5.34 2.59
CA THR A 53 -5.57 -4.74 1.49
C THR A 53 -4.77 -3.54 2.00
N TYR A 54 -3.62 -3.34 1.37
CA TYR A 54 -2.76 -2.17 1.50
C TYR A 54 -2.91 -1.21 0.33
N LEU A 55 -3.67 -1.59 -0.70
CA LEU A 55 -3.96 -0.73 -1.85
C LEU A 55 -4.79 0.48 -1.42
N VAL A 56 -4.42 1.63 -1.93
CA VAL A 56 -5.08 2.90 -1.68
C VAL A 56 -5.87 3.33 -2.92
N PRO A 57 -7.17 3.61 -2.80
CA PRO A 57 -7.93 4.22 -3.88
C PRO A 57 -7.37 5.61 -4.18
N PHE A 58 -7.08 5.84 -5.45
CA PHE A 58 -6.60 7.10 -5.97
C PHE A 58 -7.13 7.29 -7.39
N GLU A 59 -7.09 8.52 -7.86
CA GLU A 59 -7.41 8.89 -9.23
C GLU A 59 -6.20 9.59 -9.84
N CYS A 60 -5.98 9.39 -11.14
CA CYS A 60 -4.92 10.07 -11.89
C CYS A 60 -5.47 10.77 -13.14
N PRO A 61 -6.36 11.77 -13.00
CA PRO A 61 -6.86 12.52 -14.14
C PRO A 61 -5.75 13.35 -14.81
N ARG A 62 -5.93 13.61 -16.11
CA ARG A 62 -5.12 14.60 -16.83
C ARG A 62 -5.90 15.89 -17.02
N PHE A 63 -5.21 17.02 -16.91
CA PHE A 63 -5.73 18.31 -17.34
C PHE A 63 -5.83 18.36 -18.88
N GLY A 64 -6.66 19.26 -19.41
CA GLY A 64 -6.77 19.47 -20.85
C GLY A 64 -5.46 19.92 -21.52
N THR A 65 -4.52 20.45 -20.73
CA THR A 65 -3.14 20.82 -21.13
C THR A 65 -2.19 19.62 -21.24
N GLY A 66 -2.61 18.44 -20.77
CA GLY A 66 -1.80 17.22 -20.75
C GLY A 66 -1.04 16.97 -19.44
N GLU A 67 -1.05 17.92 -18.50
CA GLU A 67 -0.46 17.79 -17.17
C GLU A 67 -1.17 16.68 -16.36
N GLY A 68 -0.40 15.86 -15.64
CA GLY A 68 -0.93 14.82 -14.77
C GLY A 68 -1.32 15.38 -13.40
N LYS A 69 -2.42 14.89 -12.83
CA LYS A 69 -2.84 15.14 -11.45
C LYS A 69 -3.13 13.82 -10.77
N ALA A 70 -2.62 13.63 -9.56
CA ALA A 70 -3.02 12.53 -8.69
C ALA A 70 -3.90 13.04 -7.54
N VAL A 71 -4.98 12.33 -7.23
CA VAL A 71 -5.87 12.60 -6.10
C VAL A 71 -5.96 11.35 -5.25
N ILE A 72 -5.53 11.44 -4.00
CA ILE A 72 -5.64 10.35 -3.02
C ILE A 72 -6.88 10.63 -2.16
N ASN A 73 -7.90 9.78 -2.29
CA ASN A 73 -9.21 9.98 -1.66
C ASN A 73 -9.27 9.53 -0.18
N GLN A 74 -8.11 9.37 0.46
CA GLN A 74 -7.98 9.00 1.86
C GLN A 74 -6.74 9.67 2.49
N SER A 75 -6.73 9.78 3.82
CA SER A 75 -5.55 10.27 4.53
C SER A 75 -4.38 9.29 4.41
N ILE A 76 -3.18 9.83 4.19
CA ILE A 76 -1.89 9.11 4.18
C ILE A 76 -0.94 9.60 5.28
N ARG A 77 -1.42 10.47 6.17
CA ARG A 77 -0.59 11.06 7.23
C ARG A 77 -0.11 9.97 8.20
N GLY A 78 1.18 9.97 8.50
CA GLY A 78 1.79 9.00 9.40
C GLY A 78 1.84 7.58 8.83
N THR A 79 1.73 7.42 7.51
CA THR A 79 1.86 6.13 6.82
C THR A 79 3.10 6.11 5.95
N ASP A 80 3.65 4.92 5.74
CA ASP A 80 4.66 4.68 4.71
C ASP A 80 3.94 4.36 3.40
N LEU A 81 3.94 5.32 2.47
CA LEU A 81 3.31 5.19 1.16
C LEU A 81 4.31 4.77 0.09
N PHE A 82 4.06 3.63 -0.55
CA PHE A 82 4.82 3.15 -1.71
C PHE A 82 4.00 3.34 -2.99
N ILE A 83 4.65 3.84 -4.04
CA ILE A 83 4.04 4.01 -5.36
C ILE A 83 4.73 3.05 -6.32
N ILE A 84 3.95 2.14 -6.90
CA ILE A 84 4.39 1.21 -7.94
C ILE A 84 3.93 1.78 -9.27
N ALA A 85 4.89 2.17 -10.09
CA ALA A 85 4.64 2.71 -11.42
C ALA A 85 5.61 2.06 -12.40
N ASP A 86 5.12 1.82 -13.60
CA ASP A 86 5.95 1.55 -14.77
C ASP A 86 6.27 2.90 -15.42
N ILE A 87 7.54 3.10 -15.78
CA ILE A 87 7.99 4.29 -16.52
C ILE A 87 7.73 4.15 -18.02
N VAL A 88 7.29 2.97 -18.45
CA VAL A 88 6.88 2.67 -19.82
C VAL A 88 5.34 2.56 -19.84
N ASN A 89 4.70 3.14 -20.87
CA ASN A 89 3.24 3.03 -21.07
C ASN A 89 2.88 1.67 -21.67
#